data_AF-C5DKC2-F1
#
_entry.id   AF-C5DKC2-F1
#
_cell.length_a   1.000
_cell.length_b   1.000
_cell.length_c   1.000
_cell.angle_alpha   90.00
_cell.angle_beta   90.00
_cell.angle_gamma   90.00
#
_symmetry.space_group_name_H-M   'P 1'
#
loop_
_entity.id
_entity.type
_entity.pdbx_description
1 polymer ?
#
loop_
_entity_poly.entity_id
_entity_poly.type
_entity_poly.pdbx_seq_one_letter_code
_entity_poly.pdbx_strand_id
1 'polypeptide(L)'
;MSANSVLLIDGTSESSKQYDMHLVPCRIRTTGHTNELANNFKKDAEESAEDNSQVVTYIRGRKIIGKPLTCLDRFQTVLLEPEQDPETPNTYKETARIGMVFNYEREGNEARLQEEISKFEEHLQLADVIHD
;
A
#
# COMPACT_ATOMS: atom_id res chain seq x y z
N MET A 1 1.20 11.33 -15.71
CA MET A 1 0.60 10.32 -14.81
C MET A 1 1.73 9.59 -14.09
N SER A 2 1.81 9.70 -12.76
CA SER A 2 2.71 8.84 -11.98
C SER A 2 2.17 7.42 -12.06
N ALA A 3 2.98 6.46 -12.52
CA ALA A 3 2.62 5.06 -12.49
C ALA A 3 3.04 4.51 -11.12
N ASN A 4 2.09 4.42 -10.20
CA ASN A 4 2.31 3.79 -8.90
C ASN A 4 2.21 2.27 -9.06
N SER A 5 3.08 1.53 -8.38
CA SER A 5 2.99 0.07 -8.31
C SER A 5 2.62 -0.37 -6.91
N VAL A 6 1.98 -1.53 -6.81
CA VAL A 6 1.61 -2.13 -5.52
C VAL A 6 2.61 -3.23 -5.20
N LEU A 7 3.14 -3.22 -3.97
CA LEU A 7 3.89 -4.30 -3.38
C LEU A 7 3.10 -4.86 -2.20
N LEU A 8 3.09 -6.18 -2.06
CA LEU A 8 2.48 -6.89 -0.94
C LEU A 8 3.59 -7.59 -0.17
N ILE A 9 3.71 -7.30 1.13
CA ILE A 9 4.74 -7.87 2.02
C ILE A 9 4.03 -8.65 3.13
N ASP A 10 4.49 -9.87 3.42
CA ASP A 10 3.84 -10.74 4.41
C ASP A 10 3.71 -10.04 5.78
N GLY A 11 2.49 -10.01 6.31
CA GLY A 11 2.16 -9.53 7.65
C GLY A 11 2.26 -10.64 8.70
N THR A 12 2.33 -10.26 9.97
CA THR A 12 2.68 -11.13 11.12
C THR A 12 1.53 -11.98 11.70
N SER A 13 0.58 -12.49 10.90
CA SER A 13 -0.58 -13.27 11.40
C SER A 13 -0.62 -14.72 10.91
N GLU A 14 -0.78 -15.68 11.83
CA GLU A 14 -0.68 -17.13 11.59
C GLU A 14 -1.99 -17.81 11.13
N SER A 15 -3.15 -17.13 11.12
CA SER A 15 -4.45 -17.77 10.88
C SER A 15 -5.16 -17.41 9.56
N SER A 16 -4.71 -16.34 8.88
CA SER A 16 -5.19 -15.92 7.56
C SER A 16 -4.08 -15.18 6.82
N LYS A 17 -3.93 -15.41 5.51
CA LYS A 17 -2.95 -14.66 4.70
C LYS A 17 -3.20 -13.16 4.86
N GLN A 18 -2.24 -12.47 5.46
CA GLN A 18 -2.28 -11.04 5.72
C GLN A 18 -1.06 -10.39 5.09
N TYR A 19 -1.24 -9.28 4.39
CA TYR A 19 -0.16 -8.53 3.77
C TYR A 19 -0.19 -7.05 4.17
N ASP A 20 0.96 -6.42 4.23
CA ASP A 20 1.08 -4.97 4.16
C ASP A 20 1.20 -4.53 2.71
N MET A 21 0.43 -3.51 2.34
CA MET A 21 0.36 -2.97 1.00
C MET A 21 1.20 -1.70 0.89
N HIS A 22 2.13 -1.66 -0.06
CA HIS A 22 3.01 -0.52 -0.29
C HIS A 22 2.80 0.02 -1.70
N LEU A 23 2.32 1.26 -1.80
CA LEU A 23 2.13 2.00 -3.04
C LEU A 23 3.41 2.78 -3.36
N VAL A 24 4.20 2.32 -4.33
CA VAL A 24 5.52 2.90 -4.64
C VAL A 24 5.49 3.81 -5.88
N PRO A 25 6.24 4.94 -5.91
CA PRO A 25 6.20 5.96 -6.97
C PRO A 25 7.08 5.58 -8.18
N CYS A 26 6.98 4.33 -8.60
CA CYS A 26 7.68 3.78 -9.75
C CYS A 26 6.92 2.62 -10.37
N ARG A 27 7.13 2.40 -11.68
CA ARG A 27 6.57 1.26 -12.41
C ARG A 27 7.44 0.02 -12.24
N ILE A 28 6.85 -1.05 -11.71
CA ILE A 28 7.42 -2.40 -11.69
C ILE A 28 6.89 -3.14 -12.91
N ARG A 29 7.77 -3.78 -13.69
CA ARG A 29 7.42 -4.38 -14.98
C ARG A 29 6.78 -5.76 -14.87
N THR A 30 7.06 -6.45 -13.78
CA THR A 30 6.69 -7.85 -13.56
C THR A 30 5.70 -7.92 -12.42
N THR A 31 4.61 -8.65 -12.62
CA THR A 31 3.66 -9.01 -11.58
C THR A 31 3.93 -10.45 -11.18
N GLY A 32 3.97 -10.73 -9.88
CA GLY A 32 4.19 -12.07 -9.34
C GLY A 32 4.96 -12.05 -8.03
N HIS A 33 5.08 -13.23 -7.43
CA HIS A 33 5.85 -13.42 -6.22
C HIS A 33 7.35 -13.19 -6.49
N THR A 34 8.04 -12.50 -5.58
CA THR A 34 9.47 -12.23 -5.69
C THR A 34 10.14 -12.16 -4.32
N ASN A 35 11.37 -12.66 -4.25
CA ASN A 35 12.23 -12.55 -3.07
C ASN A 35 13.20 -11.35 -3.15
N GLU A 36 13.20 -10.61 -4.27
CA GLU A 36 14.13 -9.48 -4.49
C GLU A 36 13.93 -8.36 -3.46
N LEU A 37 12.71 -8.18 -2.96
CA LEU A 37 12.34 -7.08 -2.07
C LEU A 37 12.60 -7.38 -0.60
N ALA A 38 12.69 -8.66 -0.22
CA ALA A 38 12.89 -9.09 1.17
C ALA A 38 14.15 -8.47 1.81
N ASN A 39 15.20 -8.24 1.01
CA ASN A 39 16.43 -7.60 1.47
C ASN A 39 16.58 -6.14 1.05
N ASN A 40 15.85 -5.70 0.02
CA ASN A 40 16.09 -4.41 -0.64
C ASN A 40 14.97 -3.39 -0.41
N PHE A 41 13.99 -3.68 0.44
CA PHE A 41 12.88 -2.78 0.79
C PHE A 41 12.67 -2.71 2.31
N LYS A 42 13.76 -2.65 3.07
CA LYS A 42 13.72 -2.58 4.53
C LYS A 42 13.54 -1.13 4.98
N LYS A 43 12.77 -0.94 6.05
CA LYS A 43 12.65 0.35 6.73
C LYS A 43 14.03 0.81 7.20
N ASP A 44 14.41 2.03 6.83
CA ASP A 44 15.60 2.68 7.37
C ASP A 44 15.26 3.18 8.77
N ALA A 45 15.80 2.53 9.80
CA ALA A 45 15.47 2.83 11.19
C ALA A 45 16.03 4.18 11.66
N GLU A 46 17.15 4.62 11.09
CA GLU A 46 17.80 5.87 11.48
C GLU A 46 17.01 7.06 10.92
N GLU A 47 16.71 7.04 9.62
CA GLU A 47 15.98 8.13 8.97
C GLU A 47 14.48 8.14 9.31
N SER A 48 13.89 6.98 9.59
CA SER A 48 12.48 6.94 10.00
C SER A 48 12.23 7.34 11.45
N ALA A 49 13.27 7.54 12.27
CA ALA A 49 13.13 7.93 13.67
C ALA A 49 12.99 9.45 13.87
N GLU A 50 13.35 10.26 12.86
CA GLU A 50 13.30 11.73 12.96
C GLU A 50 11.88 12.29 12.89
N ASP A 51 10.95 11.58 12.24
CA ASP A 51 9.54 11.95 12.14
C ASP A 51 8.68 10.68 12.33
N ASN A 52 8.11 10.48 13.52
CA ASN A 52 7.38 9.25 13.92
C ASN A 52 6.22 8.87 12.99
N SER A 53 5.81 9.76 12.09
CA SER A 53 4.75 9.54 11.11
C SER A 53 5.24 8.99 9.77
N GLN A 54 6.55 8.99 9.53
CA GLN A 54 7.15 8.69 8.22
C GLN A 54 7.93 7.37 8.23
N VAL A 55 7.91 6.70 7.08
CA VAL A 55 8.65 5.46 6.81
C VAL A 55 9.59 5.72 5.65
N VAL A 56 10.90 5.74 5.91
CA VAL A 56 11.91 5.86 4.87
C VAL A 56 12.35 4.47 4.43
N THR A 57 12.42 4.26 3.11
CA THR A 57 12.93 3.03 2.50
C THR A 57 13.55 3.36 1.15
N TYR A 58 14.13 2.36 0.50
CA TYR A 58 14.84 2.51 -0.76
C TYR A 58 14.30 1.52 -1.78
N ILE A 59 14.14 1.97 -3.04
CA ILE A 59 13.84 1.09 -4.15
C ILE A 59 14.79 1.39 -5.31
N ARG A 60 15.55 0.37 -5.73
CA ARG A 60 16.60 0.51 -6.78
C ARG A 60 17.59 1.66 -6.48
N GLY A 61 18.01 1.78 -5.22
CA GLY A 61 18.96 2.80 -4.76
C GLY A 61 18.39 4.22 -4.70
N ARG A 62 17.07 4.40 -4.77
CA ARG A 62 16.42 5.70 -4.61
C ARG A 62 15.63 5.72 -3.31
N LYS A 63 15.87 6.75 -2.50
CA LYS A 63 15.12 7.04 -1.30
C LYS A 63 13.66 7.36 -1.64
N ILE A 64 12.75 6.74 -0.90
CA ILE A 64 11.33 7.06 -0.92
C ILE A 64 10.84 7.20 0.52
N ILE A 65 9.89 8.11 0.70
CA ILE A 65 9.31 8.46 1.99
C ILE A 65 7.84 8.05 1.94
N GLY A 66 7.41 7.27 2.90
CA GLY A 66 6.07 6.74 2.99
C GLY A 66 5.34 7.21 4.24
N LYS A 67 4.02 7.23 4.14
CA LYS A 67 3.11 7.45 5.27
C LYS A 67 2.02 6.37 5.29
N PRO A 68 1.62 5.89 6.48
CA PRO A 68 0.48 4.98 6.60
C PRO A 68 -0.83 5.72 6.26
N LEU A 69 -1.77 5.03 5.64
CA LEU A 69 -3.12 5.52 5.38
C LEU A 69 -4.05 5.20 6.57
N THR A 70 -3.97 6.00 7.64
CA THR A 70 -4.76 5.78 8.87
C THR A 70 -6.27 5.95 8.68
N CYS A 71 -6.70 6.66 7.63
CA CYS A 71 -8.12 6.81 7.32
C CYS A 71 -8.82 5.47 6.96
N LEU A 72 -8.04 4.41 6.70
CA LEU A 72 -8.54 3.08 6.41
C LEU A 72 -8.80 2.22 7.66
N ASP A 73 -8.46 2.67 8.87
CA ASP A 73 -8.59 1.86 10.09
C ASP A 73 -10.05 1.43 10.40
N ARG A 74 -11.02 2.20 9.89
CA ARG A 74 -12.46 1.90 9.99
C ARG A 74 -12.98 0.96 8.88
N PHE A 75 -12.17 0.65 7.88
CA PHE A 75 -12.53 -0.15 6.71
C PHE A 75 -11.71 -1.45 6.68
N GLN A 76 -12.35 -2.56 6.30
CA GLN A 76 -11.62 -3.78 6.01
C GLN A 76 -11.12 -3.74 4.57
N THR A 77 -9.79 -3.73 4.39
CA THR A 77 -9.17 -3.85 3.07
C THR A 77 -8.86 -5.33 2.78
N VAL A 78 -9.21 -5.80 1.58
CA VAL A 78 -9.05 -7.20 1.16
C VAL A 78 -8.40 -7.28 -0.22
N LEU A 79 -7.66 -8.36 -0.46
CA LEU A 79 -7.14 -8.73 -1.76
C LEU A 79 -8.10 -9.71 -2.43
N LEU A 80 -8.50 -9.40 -3.67
CA LEU A 80 -9.39 -10.21 -4.47
C LEU A 80 -8.65 -10.73 -5.71
N GLU A 81 -8.87 -12.00 -6.04
CA GLU A 81 -8.45 -12.58 -7.33
C GLU A 81 -9.67 -13.02 -8.13
N PRO A 82 -9.68 -12.85 -9.47
CA PRO A 82 -10.73 -13.39 -10.31
C PRO A 82 -10.81 -14.91 -10.14
N GLU A 83 -12.02 -15.42 -9.94
CA GLU A 83 -12.25 -16.85 -9.92
C GLU A 83 -12.29 -17.35 -11.36
N GLN A 84 -11.51 -18.39 -11.65
CA GLN A 84 -11.50 -19.02 -12.97
C GLN A 84 -12.59 -20.08 -13.05
N ASP A 85 -13.84 -19.67 -12.87
CA ASP A 85 -15.00 -20.53 -13.08
C ASP A 85 -15.64 -20.21 -14.45
N PRO A 86 -15.68 -21.17 -15.39
CA PRO A 86 -16.32 -20.98 -16.68
C PRO A 86 -17.84 -20.72 -16.60
N GLU A 87 -18.51 -21.08 -15.50
CA GLU A 87 -19.95 -20.82 -15.31
C GLU A 87 -20.23 -19.44 -14.68
N THR A 88 -19.27 -18.88 -13.95
CA THR A 88 -19.39 -17.59 -13.26
C THR A 88 -18.22 -16.64 -13.58
N PRO A 89 -18.10 -16.15 -14.83
CA PRO A 89 -16.90 -15.44 -15.32
C PRO A 89 -16.59 -14.08 -14.65
N ASN A 90 -17.38 -13.65 -13.66
CA ASN A 90 -17.23 -12.37 -12.97
C ASN A 90 -17.20 -12.50 -11.44
N THR A 91 -16.93 -13.69 -10.90
CA THR A 91 -16.76 -13.85 -9.45
C THR A 91 -15.32 -13.55 -9.04
N TYR A 92 -15.19 -13.03 -7.82
CA TYR A 92 -13.92 -12.71 -7.19
C TYR A 92 -13.86 -13.43 -5.86
N LYS A 93 -12.69 -13.96 -5.53
CA LYS A 93 -12.43 -14.63 -4.26
C LYS A 93 -11.48 -13.79 -3.41
N GLU A 94 -11.81 -13.63 -2.13
CA GLU A 94 -10.88 -13.10 -1.13
C GLU A 94 -9.70 -14.07 -0.94
N THR A 95 -8.50 -13.60 -1.24
CA THR A 95 -7.26 -14.39 -1.13
C THR A 95 -6.43 -14.00 0.08
N ALA A 96 -6.57 -12.76 0.54
CA ALA A 96 -5.88 -12.24 1.71
C ALA A 96 -6.55 -10.97 2.25
N ARG A 97 -6.18 -10.61 3.47
CA ARG A 97 -6.52 -9.32 4.07
C ARG A 97 -5.30 -8.40 4.06
N ILE A 98 -5.56 -7.10 4.01
CA ILE A 98 -4.51 -6.09 4.09
C ILE A 98 -4.48 -5.53 5.51
N GLY A 99 -3.30 -5.58 6.14
CA GLY A 99 -3.05 -5.06 7.48
C GLY A 99 -2.86 -3.56 7.45
N MET A 100 -1.70 -3.11 6.96
CA MET A 100 -1.42 -1.69 6.76
C MET A 100 -1.32 -1.33 5.27
N VAL A 101 -1.69 -0.10 4.93
CA VAL A 101 -1.46 0.48 3.62
C VAL A 101 -0.53 1.67 3.76
N PHE A 102 0.53 1.69 2.97
CA PHE A 102 1.51 2.76 2.92
C PHE A 102 1.50 3.41 1.55
N ASN A 103 1.39 4.75 1.52
CA ASN A 103 1.64 5.50 0.29
C ASN A 103 3.04 6.10 0.33
N TYR A 104 3.82 5.93 -0.73
CA TYR A 104 5.19 6.41 -0.83
C TYR A 104 5.37 7.43 -1.93
N GLU A 105 6.33 8.32 -1.70
CA GLU A 105 6.72 9.36 -2.63
C GLU A 105 8.25 9.51 -2.68
N ARG A 106 8.78 10.10 -3.76
CA ARG A 106 10.20 10.41 -3.86
C ARG A 106 10.57 11.53 -2.86
N GLU A 107 11.79 11.48 -2.36
CA GLU A 107 12.37 12.58 -1.58
C GLU A 107 12.20 13.93 -2.29
N GLY A 108 11.79 14.95 -1.53
CA GLY A 108 11.49 16.30 -2.02
C GLY A 108 10.07 16.52 -2.53
N ASN A 109 9.23 15.49 -2.55
CA ASN A 109 7.82 15.56 -2.97
C ASN A 109 6.83 15.25 -1.84
N GLU A 110 7.24 15.39 -0.58
CA GLU A 110 6.44 15.05 0.61
C GLU A 110 5.13 15.85 0.69
N ALA A 111 5.13 17.08 0.16
CA ALA A 111 3.91 17.89 0.04
C ALA A 111 2.86 17.21 -0.86
N ARG A 112 3.29 16.58 -1.96
CA ARG A 112 2.40 15.82 -2.84
C ARG A 112 1.84 14.60 -2.14
N LEU A 113 2.68 13.88 -1.39
CA LEU A 113 2.25 12.74 -0.58
C LEU A 113 1.15 13.15 0.40
N GLN A 114 1.37 14.26 1.13
CA GLN A 114 0.38 14.78 2.07
C GLN A 114 -0.92 15.19 1.39
N GLU A 115 -0.84 15.89 0.25
CA GLU A 115 -2.00 16.31 -0.52
C GLU A 115 -2.82 15.12 -1.02
N GLU A 116 -2.16 14.07 -1.54
CA GLU A 116 -2.82 12.87 -2.04
C GLU A 116 -3.55 12.12 -0.92
N ILE A 117 -2.91 11.93 0.23
CA ILE A 117 -3.52 11.31 1.41
C ILE A 117 -4.72 12.12 1.89
N SER A 118 -4.58 13.45 1.98
CA SER A 118 -5.63 14.33 2.48
C SER A 118 -6.86 14.32 1.56
N LYS A 119 -6.66 14.34 0.23
CA LYS A 119 -7.76 14.22 -0.75
C LYS A 119 -8.45 12.87 -0.70
N PHE A 120 -7.69 11.79 -0.50
CA PHE A 120 -8.27 10.46 -0.37
C PHE A 120 -9.11 10.34 0.89
N GLU A 121 -8.62 10.85 2.02
CA GLU A 121 -9.38 10.92 3.26
C GLU A 121 -10.65 11.76 3.12
N GLU A 122 -10.56 12.95 2.53
CA GLU A 122 -11.72 13.81 2.24
C GLU A 122 -12.77 13.07 1.38
N HIS A 123 -12.32 12.32 0.37
CA HIS A 123 -13.22 11.52 -0.46
C HIS A 123 -13.97 10.46 0.34
N LEU A 124 -13.26 9.72 1.21
CA LEU A 124 -13.89 8.70 2.07
C LEU A 124 -14.88 9.32 3.05
N GLN A 125 -14.52 10.45 3.68
CA GLN A 125 -15.40 11.18 4.60
C GLN A 125 -16.65 11.69 3.88
N LEU A 126 -16.50 12.25 2.68
CA LEU A 126 -17.64 12.73 1.89
C LEU A 126 -18.56 11.58 1.46
N ALA A 127 -17.98 10.45 1.03
CA ALA A 127 -18.75 9.27 0.65
C ALA A 127 -19.59 8.74 1.82
N ASP A 128 -19.02 8.75 3.03
CA ASP A 128 -19.71 8.38 4.27
C ASP A 128 -20.91 9.29 4.54
N VAL A 129 -20.70 10.61 4.50
CA VAL A 129 -21.75 11.61 4.74
C VAL A 129 -22.89 11.56 3.71
N ILE A 130 -22.61 11.17 2.47
CA ILE A 130 -23.62 11.10 1.40
C ILE A 130 -24.49 9.84 1.52
N HIS A 131 -23.93 8.74 2.01
CA HIS A 131 -24.56 7.42 1.97
C HIS A 131 -25.09 6.92 3.32
N ASP A 132 -24.78 7.64 4.41
CA ASP A 132 -25.50 7.58 5.70
C ASP A 132 -26.84 8.33 5.66
#